data_AF-A0A357ZDV8-F1
#
_entry.id   AF-A0A357ZDV8-F1
#
_cell.length_a   1.000
_cell.length_b   1.000
_cell.length_c   1.000
_cell.angle_alpha   90.00
_cell.angle_beta   90.00
_cell.angle_gamma   90.00
#
_symmetry.space_group_name_H-M   'P 1'
#
loop_
_entity.id
_entity.type
_entity.pdbx_description
1 polymer ?
#
loop_
_entity_poly.entity_id
_entity_poly.type
_entity_poly.pdbx_seq_one_letter_code
_entity_poly.pdbx_strand_id
1 'polypeptide(L)' 'MSRRHAKARRKSRQLSVGIIHIARRGYGFVDTTEGEYFVTRGQVHGAMDGDLVEVVRLR' A
#
# COMPACT_ATOMS: atom_id res chain seq x y z
N MET A 1 -14.24 36.10 -13.18
CA MET A 1 -14.88 34.90 -12.59
C MET A 1 -13.83 33.83 -12.34
N SER A 2 -13.32 33.71 -11.12
CA SER A 2 -12.27 32.74 -10.77
C SER A 2 -12.89 31.36 -10.60
N ARG A 3 -12.64 30.44 -11.54
CA ARG A 3 -13.07 29.04 -11.42
C ARG A 3 -12.29 28.40 -10.27
N ARG A 4 -12.93 28.26 -9.10
CA ARG A 4 -12.43 27.37 -8.04
C ARG A 4 -12.51 25.95 -8.60
N HIS A 5 -11.40 25.42 -9.09
CA HIS A 5 -11.25 23.99 -9.26
C HIS A 5 -11.42 23.38 -7.87
N ALA A 6 -12.57 22.76 -7.62
CA ALA A 6 -12.78 21.94 -6.45
C ALA A 6 -11.73 20.84 -6.51
N LYS A 7 -10.63 20.97 -5.75
CA LYS A 7 -9.75 19.86 -5.44
C LYS A 7 -10.64 18.85 -4.74
N ALA A 8 -11.10 17.83 -5.48
CA ALA A 8 -11.77 16.68 -4.91
C ALA A 8 -10.91 16.22 -3.73
N ARG A 9 -11.42 16.32 -2.51
CA ARG A 9 -10.74 15.81 -1.31
C ARG A 9 -10.46 14.33 -1.58
N ARG A 10 -9.19 13.99 -1.80
CA ARG A 10 -8.74 12.61 -2.01
C ARG A 10 -9.32 11.79 -0.86
N LYS A 11 -10.25 10.88 -1.16
CA LYS A 11 -10.84 9.95 -0.18
C LYS A 11 -9.71 9.43 0.70
N SER A 12 -9.87 9.49 2.03
CA SER A 12 -8.88 8.95 2.95
C SER A 12 -8.62 7.50 2.56
N ARG A 13 -7.46 7.25 1.98
CA ARG A 13 -6.95 5.91 1.74
C ARG A 13 -6.50 5.43 3.11
N GLN A 14 -7.07 4.34 3.61
CA GLN A 14 -6.53 3.67 4.79
C GLN A 14 -5.11 3.26 4.43
N LEU A 15 -4.16 4.00 5.00
CA LEU A 15 -2.74 3.75 4.92
C LEU A 15 -2.40 2.89 6.12
N SER A 16 -1.95 1.68 5.87
CA SER A 16 -1.48 0.76 6.90
C SER A 16 0.03 0.60 6.70
N VAL A 17 0.79 0.54 7.78
CA VAL A 17 2.25 0.46 7.76
C VAL A 17 2.66 -0.87 8.38
N GLY A 18 3.63 -1.55 7.79
CA GLY A 18 4.06 -2.86 8.26
C GLY A 18 5.32 -3.37 7.57
N ILE A 19 5.79 -4.54 7.98
CA ILE A 19 6.94 -5.20 7.38
C ILE A 19 6.48 -6.08 6.24
N ILE A 20 7.13 -5.98 5.08
CA ILE A 20 6.84 -6.85 3.94
C ILE A 20 7.64 -8.15 4.01
N HIS A 21 6.95 -9.26 3.74
CA HIS A 21 7.53 -10.58 3.53
C HIS A 21 7.34 -10.99 2.07
N ILE A 22 8.43 -11.19 1.33
CA ILE A 22 8.38 -11.49 -0.11
C ILE A 22 8.60 -12.99 -0.35
N ALA A 23 7.63 -13.63 -0.98
CA ALA A 23 7.74 -15.01 -1.41
C ALA A 23 8.60 -15.13 -2.69
N ARG A 24 9.23 -16.30 -2.89
CA ARG A 24 10.08 -16.59 -4.07
C ARG A 24 9.37 -16.41 -5.43
N ARG A 25 8.03 -16.40 -5.44
CA ARG A 25 7.21 -16.17 -6.64
C ARG A 25 6.98 -14.68 -6.95
N GLY A 26 7.54 -13.78 -6.14
CA GLY A 26 7.54 -12.33 -6.32
C GLY A 26 6.31 -11.60 -5.81
N TYR A 27 5.32 -12.30 -5.23
CA TYR A 27 4.28 -11.66 -4.40
C TYR A 27 4.76 -11.58 -2.96
N GLY A 28 4.07 -10.78 -2.13
CA GLY A 28 4.39 -10.68 -0.72
C GLY A 28 3.17 -10.43 0.15
N PHE A 29 3.44 -10.36 1.44
CA PHE A 29 2.47 -10.04 2.48
C PHE A 29 3.03 -8.96 3.38
N VAL A 30 2.23 -7.98 3.77
CA VAL A 30 2.64 -6.95 4.72
C VAL A 30 1.97 -7.23 6.04
N ASP A 31 2.78 -7.55 7.05
CA ASP A 31 2.31 -7.75 8.42
C ASP A 31 2.13 -6.39 9.09
N THR A 32 0.88 -6.08 9.42
CA THR A 32 0.47 -4.83 10.08
C THR A 32 -0.29 -5.15 11.35
N THR A 33 -0.46 -4.17 12.24
CA THR A 33 -1.26 -4.33 13.45
C THR A 33 -2.74 -4.63 13.19
N GLU A 34 -3.24 -4.36 11.99
CA GLU A 34 -4.60 -4.64 11.57
C GLU A 34 -4.77 -6.04 10.94
N GLY A 35 -3.65 -6.72 10.69
CA GLY A 35 -3.58 -8.02 10.02
C GLY A 35 -2.62 -8.01 8.83
N GLU A 36 -2.69 -9.09 8.06
CA GLU A 36 -1.80 -9.33 6.92
C GLU A 36 -2.44 -8.86 5.60
N TYR A 37 -1.70 -8.07 4.84
CA TYR A 37 -2.14 -7.57 3.53
C TYR A 37 -1.39 -8.25 2.39
N PHE A 38 -2.13 -8.88 1.48
CA PHE A 38 -1.55 -9.46 0.27
C PHE A 38 -1.11 -8.38 -0.74
N VAL A 39 0.12 -8.49 -1.23
CA VAL A 39 0.71 -7.62 -2.25
C VAL A 39 1.05 -8.45 -3.49
N THR A 40 0.44 -8.08 -4.63
CA THR A 40 0.74 -8.74 -5.90
C THR A 40 2.14 -8.38 -6.39
N ARG A 41 2.74 -9.24 -7.24
CA ARG A 41 4.08 -9.00 -7.81
C ARG A 41 4.24 -7.65 -8.51
N GLY A 42 3.19 -7.14 -9.14
CA GLY A 42 3.22 -5.83 -9.82
C GLY A 42 3.20 -4.63 -8.88
N GLN A 43 2.90 -4.85 -7.59
CA GLN A 43 2.69 -3.81 -6.57
C GLN A 43 3.75 -3.83 -5.47
N VAL A 44 4.76 -4.69 -5.58
CA VAL A 44 5.91 -4.71 -4.65
C VAL A 44 6.78 -3.45 -4.79
N HIS A 45 6.78 -2.81 -5.96
CA HIS A 45 7.45 -1.52 -6.21
C HIS A 45 8.93 -1.44 -5.79
N GLY A 46 9.65 -2.56 -5.82
CA GLY A 46 11.08 -2.62 -5.47
C GLY A 46 11.37 -2.80 -3.98
N ALA A 47 10.33 -2.95 -3.14
CA ALA A 47 10.51 -3.38 -1.76
C ALA A 47 11.18 -4.77 -1.72
N MET A 48 12.02 -4.97 -0.72
CA MET A 48 12.71 -6.22 -0.41
C MET A 48 12.10 -6.87 0.84
N ASP A 49 12.36 -8.16 1.01
CA ASP A 49 11.94 -8.89 2.21
C ASP A 49 12.51 -8.23 3.48
N GLY A 50 11.64 -7.91 4.44
CA GLY A 50 11.99 -7.22 5.68
C GLY A 50 11.88 -5.70 5.65
N ASP A 51 11.57 -5.08 4.50
CA ASP A 51 11.40 -3.63 4.42
C ASP A 51 10.15 -3.14 5.17
N LEU A 52 10.25 -1.97 5.80
CA LEU A 52 9.10 -1.23 6.31
C LEU A 52 8.40 -0.53 5.14
N VAL A 53 7.15 -0.89 4.89
CA VAL A 53 6.38 -0.37 3.76
C VAL A 53 5.05 0.22 4.19
N GLU A 54 4.55 1.16 3.40
CA GLU A 54 3.18 1.69 3.51
C GLU A 54 2.31 1.06 2.43
N VAL A 55 1.18 0.47 2.83
CA VAL A 55 0.20 -0.10 1.91
C VAL A 55 -1.12 0.64 1.98
N VAL A 56 -1.81 0.61 0.84
CA VAL A 56 -3.18 1.12 0.76
C VAL A 56 -4.07 -0.01 0.27
N ARG A 57 -5.12 -0.31 1.04
CA ARG A 57 -6.14 -1.26 0.60
C ARG A 57 -6.88 -0.71 -0.62
N LEU A 58 -6.78 -1.44 -1.73
CA LEU A 58 -7.61 -1.21 -2.91
C LEU A 58 -9.00 -1.78 -2.64
N ARG A 59 -10.04 -1.04 -3.04
CA ARG A 59 -11.44 -1.48 -2.96
C ARG A 59 -11.85 -2.12 -4.26
#